data_AF-A0AAI8L0P8-F1
#
_entry.id   AF-A0AAI8L0P8-F1
#
_cell.length_a   1.000
_cell.length_b   1.000
_cell.length_c   1.000
_cell.angle_alpha   90.00
_cell.angle_beta   90.00
_cell.angle_gamma   90.00
#
_symmetry.space_group_name_H-M   'P 1'
#
loop_
_entity.id
_entity.type
_entity.pdbx_description
1 polymer ?
#
loop_
_entity_poly.entity_id
_entity_poly.type
_entity_poly.pdbx_seq_one_letter_code
_entity_poly.pdbx_strand_id
1 'polypeptide(L)'
;MSYSLYLCRFVGGEPAPMDETAIRDVLGPVTVGGMPTAGFPEFWDIEAEDGGEAEVYGDGLGLSFNRFATGDVLDLVAELARRTGAGVIPQDCPVILTREADRGHLPESLRAEAIVVAPEALTGHAIQLLISPQPEARRRPALPAFPYHPSPVATGSVTASDAPCVCCGQERGWVYTGPVHAIDAPDSGICPYCIAFGKAAERYDATFADGIEGDVSEDVVEAVLRRTPGFVAWQSPYWLTHCGDGAAFLGRAGAKELEKHPEAVDRLRAEWPDDRFNDFLAGLDEDGGPTAYLFRCRHCATHLAYTDFT
;
A
#
# COMPACT_ATOMS: atom_id res chain seq x y z
N MET A 1 18.69 -17.94 13.34
CA MET A 1 19.37 -17.08 14.34
C MET A 1 18.34 -16.06 14.76
N SER A 2 18.02 -15.96 16.05
CA SER A 2 17.11 -14.93 16.57
C SER A 2 17.86 -13.60 16.59
N TYR A 3 17.28 -12.58 15.98
CA TYR A 3 17.81 -11.22 16.01
C TYR A 3 17.68 -10.67 17.44
N SER A 4 18.72 -10.00 17.94
CA SER A 4 18.75 -9.43 19.29
C SER A 4 18.97 -7.93 19.27
N LEU A 5 18.49 -7.27 20.31
CA LEU A 5 18.62 -5.84 20.51
C LEU A 5 19.11 -5.57 21.93
N TYR A 6 20.15 -4.75 22.08
CA TYR A 6 20.74 -4.42 23.37
C TYR A 6 20.53 -2.95 23.73
N LEU A 7 20.12 -2.67 24.97
CA LEU A 7 20.03 -1.33 25.54
C LEU A 7 21.12 -1.14 26.56
N CYS A 8 21.95 -0.11 26.36
CA CYS A 8 22.99 0.23 27.31
C CYS A 8 23.28 1.72 27.29
N ARG A 9 23.45 2.31 28.47
CA ARG A 9 23.97 3.66 28.63
C ARG A 9 25.48 3.60 28.78
N PHE A 10 26.19 4.56 28.19
CA PHE A 10 27.65 4.65 28.31
C PHE A 10 28.06 5.97 28.95
N VAL A 11 29.17 5.94 29.68
CA VAL A 11 29.89 7.12 30.17
C VAL A 11 31.39 6.88 30.00
N GLY A 12 32.04 7.69 29.17
CA GLY A 12 33.49 7.62 28.98
C GLY A 12 33.97 6.34 28.29
N GLY A 13 33.12 5.69 27.51
CA GLY A 13 33.41 4.43 26.81
C GLY A 13 32.97 3.17 27.56
N GLU A 14 32.52 3.30 28.80
CA GLU A 14 32.14 2.16 29.65
C GLU A 14 30.63 2.11 29.89
N PRO A 15 30.03 0.92 30.01
CA PRO A 15 28.65 0.75 30.45
C PRO A 15 28.40 1.45 31.79
N ALA A 16 27.28 2.17 31.88
CA ALA A 16 26.87 2.92 33.06
C ALA A 16 25.44 2.56 33.45
N PRO A 17 25.11 2.58 34.75
CA PRO A 17 23.76 2.28 35.21
C PRO A 17 22.70 3.18 34.56
N MET A 18 21.63 2.54 34.10
CA MET A 18 20.38 3.14 33.68
C MET A 18 19.47 3.38 34.90
N ASP A 19 18.45 4.22 34.73
CA ASP A 19 17.47 4.47 35.78
C ASP A 19 16.58 3.24 35.98
N GLU A 20 16.80 2.50 37.08
CA GLU A 20 16.03 1.30 37.41
C GLU A 20 14.54 1.58 37.63
N THR A 21 14.19 2.77 38.11
CA THR A 21 12.77 3.14 38.30
C THR A 21 12.10 3.29 36.95
N ALA A 22 12.77 3.95 35.99
CA ALA A 22 12.27 4.03 34.62
C ALA A 22 12.14 2.65 33.96
N ILE A 23 13.09 1.73 34.18
CA ILE A 23 13.01 0.36 33.65
C ILE A 23 11.77 -0.37 34.20
N ARG A 24 11.55 -0.28 35.52
CA ARG A 24 10.39 -0.91 36.18
C ARG A 24 9.07 -0.32 35.74
N ASP A 25 9.00 0.99 35.58
CA ASP A 25 7.79 1.67 35.15
C ASP A 25 7.39 1.27 33.72
N VAL A 26 8.36 1.02 32.84
CA VAL A 26 8.11 0.66 31.45
C VAL A 26 7.85 -0.85 31.29
N LEU A 27 8.68 -1.71 31.88
CA LEU A 27 8.60 -3.16 31.67
C LEU A 27 7.76 -3.90 32.72
N GLY A 28 7.61 -3.34 33.92
CA GLY A 28 6.88 -3.97 35.03
C GLY A 28 5.43 -4.36 34.69
N PRO A 29 4.63 -3.46 34.06
CA PRO A 29 3.24 -3.76 33.70
C PRO A 29 3.07 -4.90 32.69
N VAL A 30 4.07 -5.10 31.82
CA VAL A 30 4.06 -6.08 30.73
C VAL A 30 4.87 -7.34 31.04
N THR A 31 5.49 -7.43 32.23
CA THR A 31 6.26 -8.60 32.62
C THR A 31 5.35 -9.77 32.95
N VAL A 32 5.51 -10.88 32.25
CA VAL A 32 4.74 -12.11 32.46
C VAL A 32 5.05 -12.65 33.85
N GLY A 33 4.00 -12.90 34.65
CA GLY A 33 4.15 -13.33 36.04
C GLY A 33 4.49 -12.22 37.05
N GLY A 34 4.63 -10.98 36.58
CA GLY A 34 4.89 -9.79 37.39
C GLY A 34 6.36 -9.61 37.77
N MET A 35 6.79 -8.35 37.85
CA MET A 35 8.16 -8.01 38.21
C MET A 35 8.39 -8.06 39.74
N PRO A 36 9.52 -8.62 40.22
CA PRO A 36 9.86 -8.65 41.65
C PRO A 36 9.95 -7.24 42.26
N THR A 37 9.63 -7.14 43.55
CA THR A 37 9.65 -5.86 44.30
C THR A 37 11.06 -5.29 44.52
N ALA A 38 12.10 -6.11 44.41
CA ALA A 38 13.50 -5.71 44.50
C ALA A 38 14.38 -6.52 43.54
N GLY A 39 15.35 -5.86 42.90
CA GLY A 39 16.22 -6.46 41.88
C GLY A 39 15.49 -6.82 40.58
N PHE A 40 16.25 -7.07 39.51
CA PHE A 40 15.70 -7.61 38.26
C PHE A 40 15.84 -9.14 38.26
N PRO A 41 14.89 -9.87 37.66
CA PRO A 41 15.09 -11.28 37.35
C PRO A 41 16.33 -11.44 36.45
N GLU A 42 16.99 -12.59 36.49
CA GLU A 42 18.06 -12.90 35.53
C GLU A 42 17.51 -13.04 34.09
N PHE A 43 16.25 -13.47 34.00
CA PHE A 43 15.49 -13.68 32.78
C PHE A 43 14.00 -13.43 33.07
N TRP A 44 13.31 -12.77 32.15
CA TRP A 44 11.86 -12.62 32.20
C TRP A 44 11.26 -12.43 30.81
N ASP A 45 10.04 -12.91 30.64
CA ASP A 45 9.25 -12.68 29.44
C ASP A 45 8.39 -11.43 29.60
N ILE A 46 8.20 -10.69 28.51
CA ILE A 46 7.22 -9.60 28.43
C ILE A 46 6.19 -9.88 27.34
N GLU A 47 4.96 -9.42 27.56
CA GLU A 47 3.86 -9.43 26.60
C GLU A 47 3.29 -8.01 26.52
N ALA A 48 3.44 -7.38 25.36
CA ALA A 48 2.98 -6.03 25.08
C ALA A 48 1.47 -5.97 24.78
N GLU A 49 0.89 -4.77 24.70
CA GLU A 49 -0.55 -4.58 24.52
C GLU A 49 -1.07 -5.13 23.18
N ASP A 50 -0.27 -5.07 22.11
CA ASP A 50 -0.53 -5.70 20.81
C ASP A 50 -0.41 -7.24 20.80
N GLY A 51 -0.09 -7.86 21.94
CA GLY A 51 0.19 -9.29 22.07
C GLY A 51 1.59 -9.69 21.62
N GLY A 52 2.46 -8.73 21.31
CA GLY A 52 3.86 -8.97 20.97
C GLY A 52 4.67 -9.40 22.18
N GLU A 53 5.44 -10.47 22.03
CA GLU A 53 6.26 -11.05 23.11
C GLU A 53 7.75 -10.73 22.93
N ALA A 54 8.51 -10.73 24.03
CA ALA A 54 9.97 -10.76 23.99
C ALA A 54 10.59 -11.41 25.23
N GLU A 55 11.75 -12.04 25.02
CA GLU A 55 12.61 -12.56 26.08
C GLU A 55 13.60 -11.46 26.50
N VAL A 56 13.59 -11.08 27.78
CA VAL A 56 14.46 -10.01 28.31
C VAL A 56 15.47 -10.58 29.30
N TYR A 57 16.73 -10.15 29.15
CA TYR A 57 17.85 -10.52 30.02
C TYR A 57 18.59 -9.27 30.47
N GLY A 58 19.21 -9.32 31.65
CA GLY A 58 20.13 -8.29 32.12
C GLY A 58 19.64 -7.56 33.36
N ASP A 59 20.15 -6.35 33.56
CA ASP A 59 19.96 -5.58 34.78
C ASP A 59 20.05 -4.06 34.52
N GLY A 60 20.25 -3.28 35.59
CA GLY A 60 20.40 -1.83 35.50
C GLY A 60 21.58 -1.36 34.65
N LEU A 61 22.60 -2.19 34.35
CA LEU A 61 23.71 -1.82 33.46
C LEU A 61 23.37 -2.02 31.98
N GLY A 62 22.44 -2.92 31.65
CA GLY A 62 22.01 -3.14 30.29
C GLY A 62 20.97 -4.24 30.15
N LEU A 63 20.13 -4.11 29.13
CA LEU A 63 19.03 -5.02 28.84
C LEU A 63 19.17 -5.60 27.44
N SER A 64 19.05 -6.92 27.31
CA SER A 64 19.01 -7.62 26.03
C SER A 64 17.59 -8.09 25.76
N PHE A 65 17.05 -7.72 24.60
CA PHE A 65 15.77 -8.19 24.07
C PHE A 65 16.05 -9.23 22.99
N ASN A 66 15.53 -10.43 23.17
CA ASN A 66 15.67 -11.57 22.27
C ASN A 66 14.30 -12.05 21.82
N ARG A 67 14.27 -12.70 20.64
CA ARG A 67 13.06 -13.31 20.07
C ARG A 67 11.83 -12.39 20.11
N PHE A 68 12.07 -11.10 19.94
CA PHE A 68 11.06 -10.08 20.13
C PHE A 68 10.15 -9.95 18.91
N ALA A 69 8.87 -9.70 19.14
CA ALA A 69 7.95 -9.19 18.12
C ALA A 69 8.28 -7.72 17.79
N THR A 70 8.10 -7.31 16.54
CA THR A 70 8.06 -5.88 16.19
C THR A 70 6.71 -5.30 16.62
N GLY A 71 6.61 -3.97 16.73
CA GLY A 71 5.39 -3.31 17.22
C GLY A 71 5.63 -2.73 18.60
N ASP A 72 4.69 -2.94 19.52
CA ASP A 72 4.69 -2.28 20.84
C ASP A 72 5.91 -2.65 21.68
N VAL A 73 6.48 -3.84 21.50
CA VAL A 73 7.76 -4.21 22.13
C VAL A 73 8.90 -3.25 21.74
N LEU A 74 8.97 -2.84 20.47
CA LEU A 74 9.95 -1.86 20.03
C LEU A 74 9.62 -0.44 20.54
N ASP A 75 8.34 -0.14 20.80
CA ASP A 75 7.95 1.11 21.45
C ASP A 75 8.38 1.15 22.92
N LEU A 76 8.34 0.03 23.63
CA LEU A 76 8.91 -0.10 24.99
C LEU A 76 10.43 0.15 24.96
N VAL A 77 11.13 -0.46 24.00
CA VAL A 77 12.57 -0.24 23.78
C VAL A 77 12.87 1.24 23.53
N ALA A 78 12.09 1.89 22.66
CA ALA A 78 12.23 3.30 22.35
C ALA A 78 11.98 4.18 23.59
N GLU A 79 10.96 3.86 24.39
CA GLU A 79 10.65 4.57 25.64
C GLU A 79 11.76 4.43 26.68
N LEU A 80 12.32 3.22 26.84
CA LEU A 80 13.47 3.00 27.72
C LEU A 80 14.66 3.85 27.30
N ALA A 81 14.99 3.88 26.01
CA ALA A 81 16.08 4.72 25.50
C ALA A 81 15.84 6.22 25.78
N ARG A 82 14.61 6.71 25.60
CA ARG A 82 14.23 8.10 25.91
C ARG A 82 14.37 8.43 27.39
N ARG A 83 13.88 7.56 28.28
CA ARG A 83 13.88 7.81 29.74
C ARG A 83 15.24 7.63 30.38
N THR A 84 16.04 6.67 29.92
CA THR A 84 17.31 6.29 30.56
C THR A 84 18.53 6.97 29.93
N GLY A 85 18.38 7.50 28.71
CA GLY A 85 19.51 7.97 27.90
C GLY A 85 20.40 6.84 27.39
N ALA A 86 19.89 5.61 27.36
CA ALA A 86 20.58 4.47 26.77
C ALA A 86 20.63 4.57 25.24
N GLY A 87 21.71 4.05 24.66
CA GLY A 87 21.76 3.76 23.24
C GLY A 87 21.03 2.45 22.95
N VAL A 88 20.26 2.43 21.86
CA VAL A 88 19.69 1.21 21.30
C VAL A 88 20.75 0.61 20.36
N ILE A 89 21.17 -0.61 20.61
CA ILE A 89 22.24 -1.30 19.86
C ILE A 89 21.62 -2.53 19.19
N PRO A 90 21.10 -2.39 17.96
CA PRO A 90 20.58 -3.52 17.22
C PRO A 90 21.72 -4.36 16.63
N GLN A 91 21.49 -5.65 16.45
CA GLN A 91 22.47 -6.52 15.82
C GLN A 91 22.76 -6.10 14.36
N ASP A 92 24.04 -6.00 14.00
CA ASP A 92 24.52 -5.64 12.66
C ASP A 92 24.01 -4.29 12.12
N CYS A 93 23.57 -3.39 13.01
CA CYS A 93 23.14 -2.03 12.68
C CYS A 93 23.87 -1.00 13.54
N PRO A 94 23.94 0.27 13.11
CA PRO A 94 24.52 1.31 13.94
C PRO A 94 23.72 1.56 15.23
N VAL A 95 24.41 1.95 16.30
CA VAL A 95 23.76 2.35 17.57
C VAL A 95 22.89 3.59 17.35
N ILE A 96 21.71 3.59 17.95
CA ILE A 96 20.76 4.70 17.89
C ILE A 96 20.82 5.46 19.22
N LEU A 97 21.07 6.76 19.14
CA LEU A 97 21.10 7.68 20.27
C LEU A 97 19.96 8.69 20.18
N THR A 98 19.51 9.18 21.34
CA THR A 98 18.51 10.25 21.42
C THR A 98 19.13 11.65 21.39
N ARG A 99 20.42 11.79 21.74
CA ARG A 99 21.12 13.07 21.82
C ARG A 99 22.54 12.96 21.26
N GLU A 100 22.93 13.92 20.43
CA GLU A 100 24.30 13.99 19.86
C GLU A 100 25.38 14.09 20.95
N ALA A 101 25.07 14.73 22.08
CA ALA A 101 26.00 14.82 23.21
C ALA A 101 26.41 13.45 23.77
N ASP A 102 25.57 12.43 23.65
CA ASP A 102 25.85 11.09 24.17
C ASP A 102 26.85 10.31 23.28
N ARG A 103 27.07 10.74 22.03
CA ARG A 103 28.00 10.08 21.11
C ARG A 103 29.42 10.04 21.66
N GLY A 104 29.86 11.10 22.35
CA GLY A 104 31.19 11.15 22.97
C GLY A 104 31.39 10.12 24.10
N HIS A 105 30.31 9.61 24.68
CA HIS A 105 30.36 8.63 25.75
C HIS A 105 30.41 7.18 25.27
N LEU A 106 30.09 6.91 24.00
CA LEU A 106 30.15 5.56 23.43
C LEU A 106 31.58 4.99 23.41
N PRO A 107 31.77 3.66 23.36
CA PRO A 107 33.03 3.04 22.99
C PRO A 107 33.45 3.45 21.57
N GLU A 108 34.76 3.52 21.30
CA GLU A 108 35.29 3.98 20.01
C GLU A 108 34.70 3.24 18.81
N SER A 109 34.48 1.93 18.93
CA SER A 109 33.89 1.07 17.90
C SER A 109 32.47 1.45 17.49
N LEU A 110 31.69 2.08 18.38
CA LEU A 110 30.29 2.43 18.13
C LEU A 110 30.10 3.90 17.73
N ARG A 111 31.10 4.76 17.94
CA ARG A 111 30.97 6.23 17.77
C ARG A 111 30.72 6.67 16.34
N ALA A 112 31.46 6.09 15.39
CA ALA A 112 31.55 6.61 14.02
C ALA A 112 30.23 6.46 13.25
N GLU A 113 29.54 5.34 13.47
CA GLU A 113 28.33 4.99 12.73
C GLU A 113 27.04 5.34 13.49
N ALA A 114 27.14 5.74 14.76
CA ALA A 114 26.01 6.08 15.60
C ALA A 114 25.00 7.01 14.90
N ILE A 115 23.73 6.63 14.88
CA ILE A 115 22.65 7.45 14.33
C ILE A 115 22.01 8.20 15.49
N VAL A 116 21.76 9.50 15.29
CA VAL A 116 21.05 10.31 16.28
C VAL A 116 19.64 10.58 15.78
N VAL A 117 18.66 10.13 16.55
CA VAL A 117 17.23 10.34 16.30
C VAL A 117 16.70 11.20 17.43
N ALA A 118 15.99 12.29 17.11
CA ALA A 118 15.39 13.13 18.15
C ALA A 118 14.47 12.30 19.06
N PRO A 119 14.40 12.57 20.38
CA PRO A 119 13.60 11.77 21.31
C PRO A 119 12.16 11.56 20.84
N GLU A 120 11.50 12.59 20.35
CA GLU A 120 10.13 12.55 19.83
C GLU A 120 9.96 11.72 18.55
N ALA A 121 11.03 11.48 17.79
CA ALA A 121 11.04 10.72 16.56
C ALA A 121 11.53 9.27 16.75
N LEU A 122 12.16 8.96 17.88
CA LEU A 122 12.58 7.60 18.20
C LEU A 122 11.35 6.81 18.63
N THR A 123 10.70 6.11 17.71
CA THR A 123 9.58 5.19 17.99
C THR A 123 9.98 3.75 17.71
N GLY A 124 9.16 2.79 18.13
CA GLY A 124 9.34 1.38 17.78
C GLY A 124 9.35 1.17 16.27
N HIS A 125 8.49 1.89 15.54
CA HIS A 125 8.50 1.90 14.09
C HIS A 125 9.82 2.46 13.50
N ALA A 126 10.40 3.51 14.08
CA ALA A 126 11.69 4.05 13.64
C ALA A 126 12.83 3.03 13.85
N ILE A 127 12.84 2.33 14.99
CA ILE A 127 13.79 1.25 15.25
C ILE A 127 13.58 0.10 14.25
N GLN A 128 12.32 -0.29 13.99
CA GLN A 128 11.98 -1.33 13.02
C GLN A 128 12.52 -1.03 11.62
N LEU A 129 12.36 0.20 11.14
CA LEU A 129 12.86 0.62 9.82
C LEU A 129 14.40 0.56 9.73
N LEU A 130 15.11 0.68 10.84
CA LEU A 130 16.58 0.58 10.86
C LEU A 130 17.05 -0.89 10.85
N ILE A 131 16.40 -1.76 11.64
CA ILE A 131 16.77 -3.18 11.74
C ILE A 131 16.24 -4.03 10.59
N SER A 132 15.18 -3.56 9.92
CA SER A 132 14.52 -4.21 8.80
C SER A 132 14.09 -3.15 7.79
N PRO A 133 15.06 -2.54 7.09
CA PRO A 133 14.77 -1.51 6.11
C PRO A 133 13.82 -2.07 5.05
N GLN A 134 12.61 -1.51 5.02
CA GLN A 134 11.70 -1.72 3.91
C GLN A 134 12.35 -1.10 2.68
N PRO A 135 12.40 -1.79 1.52
CA PRO A 135 12.88 -1.15 0.30
C PRO A 135 12.07 0.12 0.08
N GLU A 136 12.76 1.27 -0.04
CA GLU A 136 12.10 2.55 -0.28
C GLU A 136 11.11 2.38 -1.44
N ALA A 137 9.85 2.81 -1.23
CA ALA A 137 8.86 2.74 -2.29
C ALA A 137 9.39 3.49 -3.51
N ARG A 138 9.72 2.73 -4.57
CA ARG A 138 10.29 3.28 -5.80
C ARG A 138 9.39 4.42 -6.27
N ARG A 139 9.95 5.61 -6.49
CA ARG A 139 9.17 6.74 -7.04
C ARG A 139 8.64 6.34 -8.41
N ARG A 140 7.33 6.11 -8.51
CA ARG A 140 6.67 5.73 -9.76
C ARG A 140 6.36 7.00 -10.57
N PRO A 141 6.68 7.03 -11.87
CA PRO A 141 6.32 8.16 -12.73
C PRO A 141 4.80 8.30 -12.84
N ALA A 142 4.33 9.54 -13.04
CA ALA A 142 2.92 9.84 -13.22
C ALA A 142 2.36 9.14 -14.47
N LEU A 143 1.16 8.56 -14.35
CA LEU A 143 0.50 7.88 -15.45
C LEU A 143 0.16 8.85 -16.59
N PRO A 144 0.14 8.37 -17.84
CA PRO A 144 -0.47 9.11 -18.95
C PRO A 144 -1.92 9.48 -18.62
N ALA A 145 -2.37 10.61 -19.16
CA ALA A 145 -3.78 10.97 -19.09
C ALA A 145 -4.59 10.09 -20.07
N PHE A 146 -5.63 9.44 -19.56
CA PHE A 146 -6.56 8.63 -20.35
C PHE A 146 -7.93 9.29 -20.33
N PRO A 147 -8.33 10.02 -21.39
CA PRO A 147 -9.58 10.78 -21.39
C PRO A 147 -10.83 9.92 -21.20
N TYR A 148 -10.78 8.68 -21.66
CA TYR A 148 -11.86 7.71 -21.57
C TYR A 148 -11.78 6.84 -20.32
N HIS A 149 -10.65 6.79 -19.61
CA HIS A 149 -10.50 6.02 -18.37
C HIS A 149 -9.63 6.80 -17.37
N PRO A 150 -10.15 7.89 -16.77
CA PRO A 150 -9.35 8.88 -16.03
C PRO A 150 -8.64 8.35 -14.78
N SER A 151 -9.15 7.28 -14.16
CA SER A 151 -8.64 6.76 -12.89
C SER A 151 -8.33 5.26 -12.94
N PRO A 152 -7.43 4.79 -13.84
CA PRO A 152 -7.25 3.36 -14.10
C PRO A 152 -6.62 2.59 -12.92
N VAL A 153 -5.98 3.30 -11.98
CA VAL A 153 -5.51 2.69 -10.72
C VAL A 153 -6.67 2.47 -9.75
N ALA A 154 -7.57 3.44 -9.63
CA ALA A 154 -8.72 3.34 -8.72
C ALA A 154 -9.70 2.25 -9.16
N THR A 155 -9.82 2.02 -10.47
CA THR A 155 -10.66 0.95 -11.05
C THR A 155 -9.95 -0.41 -11.08
N GLY A 156 -8.70 -0.51 -10.61
CA GLY A 156 -7.91 -1.75 -10.60
C GLY A 156 -7.41 -2.22 -11.98
N SER A 157 -7.55 -1.40 -13.02
CA SER A 157 -7.08 -1.73 -14.38
C SER A 157 -5.58 -1.50 -14.57
N VAL A 158 -4.96 -0.74 -13.67
CA VAL A 158 -3.51 -0.53 -13.60
C VAL A 158 -3.06 -0.69 -12.15
N THR A 159 -2.00 -1.46 -11.93
CA THR A 159 -1.40 -1.62 -10.59
C THR A 159 0.10 -1.34 -10.60
N ALA A 160 0.66 -1.15 -9.42
CA ALA A 160 2.09 -0.99 -9.21
C ALA A 160 2.84 -2.27 -9.63
N SER A 161 3.90 -2.12 -10.41
CA SER A 161 4.78 -3.24 -10.76
C SER A 161 6.19 -2.75 -11.09
N ASP A 162 7.19 -3.47 -10.61
CA ASP A 162 8.59 -3.21 -10.89
C ASP A 162 9.15 -4.08 -12.03
N ALA A 163 8.31 -4.97 -12.59
CA ALA A 163 8.69 -5.78 -13.73
C ALA A 163 8.85 -4.91 -15.00
N PRO A 164 9.81 -5.26 -15.87
CA PRO A 164 9.94 -4.59 -17.17
C PRO A 164 8.73 -4.89 -18.05
N CYS A 165 8.25 -3.87 -18.76
CA CYS A 165 7.13 -4.02 -19.68
C CYS A 165 7.46 -5.00 -20.81
N VAL A 166 6.62 -6.00 -21.05
CA VAL A 166 6.81 -6.98 -22.15
C VAL A 166 6.79 -6.34 -23.54
N CYS A 167 6.12 -5.18 -23.67
CA CYS A 167 6.03 -4.44 -24.92
C CYS A 167 7.24 -3.55 -25.22
N CYS A 168 7.81 -2.84 -24.23
CA CYS A 168 8.90 -1.88 -24.46
C CYS A 168 10.19 -2.15 -23.66
N GLY A 169 10.22 -3.17 -22.81
CA GLY A 169 11.35 -3.54 -21.96
C GLY A 169 11.62 -2.56 -20.80
N GLN A 170 10.84 -1.49 -20.65
CA GLN A 170 11.10 -0.46 -19.64
C GLN A 170 10.40 -0.79 -18.32
N GLU A 171 11.11 -0.56 -17.20
CA GLU A 171 10.56 -0.58 -15.85
C GLU A 171 9.84 0.75 -15.58
N ARG A 172 8.53 0.78 -15.85
CA ARG A 172 7.71 1.99 -15.74
C ARG A 172 7.09 2.20 -14.37
N GLY A 173 7.24 1.23 -13.48
CA GLY A 173 6.58 1.24 -12.17
C GLY A 173 5.10 0.88 -12.23
N TRP A 174 4.53 0.59 -13.40
CA TRP A 174 3.09 0.32 -13.55
C TRP A 174 2.88 -0.79 -14.58
N VAL A 175 1.88 -1.62 -14.32
CA VAL A 175 1.42 -2.68 -15.22
C VAL A 175 -0.10 -2.59 -15.40
N TYR A 176 -0.54 -2.82 -16.63
CA TYR A 176 -1.93 -2.99 -16.98
C TYR A 176 -2.40 -4.41 -16.64
N THR A 177 -3.59 -4.53 -16.06
CA THR A 177 -4.16 -5.78 -15.53
C THR A 177 -5.53 -6.11 -16.13
N GLY A 178 -6.01 -5.30 -17.08
CA GLY A 178 -7.27 -5.54 -17.78
C GLY A 178 -7.13 -6.42 -19.02
N PRO A 179 -8.21 -6.55 -19.80
CA PRO A 179 -8.25 -7.43 -20.97
C PRO A 179 -7.35 -6.97 -22.12
N VAL A 180 -6.76 -7.93 -22.83
CA VAL A 180 -5.97 -7.72 -24.04
C VAL A 180 -6.52 -8.63 -25.12
N HIS A 181 -7.06 -8.05 -26.19
CA HIS A 181 -7.67 -8.78 -27.29
C HIS A 181 -6.71 -8.76 -28.49
N ALA A 182 -5.93 -9.84 -28.65
CA ALA A 182 -5.09 -10.10 -29.81
C ALA A 182 -4.64 -11.57 -29.81
N ILE A 183 -4.36 -12.13 -30.99
CA ILE A 183 -3.96 -13.55 -31.14
C ILE A 183 -2.59 -13.81 -30.50
N ASP A 184 -1.64 -12.90 -30.72
CA ASP A 184 -0.23 -13.06 -30.31
C ASP A 184 0.17 -12.07 -29.19
N ALA A 185 -0.81 -11.51 -28.47
CA ALA A 185 -0.53 -10.61 -27.37
C ALA A 185 -0.22 -11.36 -26.07
N PRO A 186 0.62 -10.80 -25.20
CA PRO A 186 0.86 -11.36 -23.87
C PRO A 186 -0.36 -11.16 -22.96
N ASP A 187 -0.68 -12.17 -22.15
CA ASP A 187 -1.80 -12.12 -21.19
C ASP A 187 -1.63 -11.05 -20.10
N SER A 188 -0.40 -10.60 -19.83
CA SER A 188 -0.10 -9.56 -18.84
C SER A 188 1.26 -8.91 -19.09
N GLY A 189 1.57 -7.87 -18.31
CA GLY A 189 2.91 -7.25 -18.32
C GLY A 189 3.07 -6.05 -19.25
N ILE A 190 2.00 -5.61 -19.93
CA ILE A 190 2.01 -4.37 -20.72
C ILE A 190 1.93 -3.18 -19.77
N CYS A 191 2.76 -2.16 -19.97
CA CYS A 191 2.66 -0.93 -19.17
C CYS A 191 1.65 0.05 -19.78
N PRO A 192 0.98 0.88 -18.95
CA PRO A 192 -0.02 1.85 -19.42
C PRO A 192 0.54 2.88 -20.42
N TYR A 193 1.85 3.12 -20.43
CA TYR A 193 2.49 3.99 -21.42
C TYR A 193 2.47 3.38 -22.83
N CYS A 194 2.64 2.06 -22.96
CA CYS A 194 2.55 1.41 -24.26
C CYS A 194 1.11 1.41 -24.80
N ILE A 195 0.12 1.42 -23.92
CA ILE A 195 -1.30 1.60 -24.28
C ILE A 195 -1.50 3.06 -24.75
N ALA A 196 -1.17 4.04 -23.90
CA ALA A 196 -1.39 5.46 -24.18
C ALA A 196 -0.77 5.93 -25.51
N PHE A 197 0.45 5.46 -25.81
CA PHE A 197 1.18 5.85 -27.01
C PHE A 197 0.98 4.89 -28.19
N GLY A 198 0.01 3.97 -28.13
CA GLY A 198 -0.32 3.05 -29.23
C GLY A 198 0.70 1.94 -29.50
N LYS A 199 1.85 1.91 -28.81
CA LYS A 199 2.93 0.93 -29.06
C LYS A 199 2.47 -0.52 -28.89
N ALA A 200 1.63 -0.79 -27.90
CA ALA A 200 1.11 -2.14 -27.68
C ALA A 200 0.13 -2.53 -28.79
N ALA A 201 -0.76 -1.61 -29.18
CA ALA A 201 -1.68 -1.82 -30.29
C ALA A 201 -0.95 -2.02 -31.63
N GLU A 202 0.08 -1.22 -31.93
CA GLU A 202 0.90 -1.37 -33.14
C GLU A 202 1.69 -2.68 -33.17
N ARG A 203 2.24 -3.10 -32.02
CA ARG A 203 3.12 -4.27 -31.93
C ARG A 203 2.36 -5.59 -31.99
N TYR A 204 1.20 -5.65 -31.34
CA TYR A 204 0.46 -6.90 -31.16
C TYR A 204 -0.88 -6.93 -31.91
N ASP A 205 -1.22 -5.86 -32.63
CA ASP A 205 -2.57 -5.64 -33.17
C ASP A 205 -3.66 -5.75 -32.10
N ALA A 206 -3.36 -5.28 -30.88
CA ALA A 206 -4.20 -5.45 -29.71
C ALA A 206 -5.24 -4.33 -29.56
N THR A 207 -6.44 -4.72 -29.13
CA THR A 207 -7.41 -3.81 -28.49
C THR A 207 -7.55 -4.14 -27.00
N PHE A 208 -8.04 -3.18 -26.23
CA PHE A 208 -8.21 -3.29 -24.77
C PHE A 208 -9.68 -3.26 -24.35
N ALA A 209 -10.60 -3.25 -25.31
CA ALA A 209 -12.03 -3.46 -25.11
C ALA A 209 -12.58 -4.18 -26.35
N ASP A 210 -13.72 -4.87 -26.19
CA ASP A 210 -14.32 -5.67 -27.26
C ASP A 210 -15.03 -4.80 -28.30
N GLY A 211 -15.47 -3.60 -27.92
CA GLY A 211 -16.14 -2.70 -28.84
C GLY A 211 -16.53 -1.36 -28.23
N ILE A 212 -17.14 -0.53 -29.06
CA ILE A 212 -17.67 0.79 -28.72
C ILE A 212 -19.07 0.93 -29.29
N GLU A 213 -19.99 1.48 -28.51
CA GLU A 213 -21.40 1.63 -28.87
C GLU A 213 -21.60 2.73 -29.92
N GLY A 214 -22.47 2.46 -30.89
CA GLY A 214 -22.97 3.47 -31.83
C GLY A 214 -21.95 3.87 -32.91
N ASP A 215 -22.28 4.95 -33.62
CA ASP A 215 -21.47 5.50 -34.71
C ASP A 215 -20.70 6.73 -34.22
N VAL A 216 -19.40 6.57 -34.06
CA VAL A 216 -18.45 7.63 -33.68
C VAL A 216 -17.29 7.64 -34.67
N SER A 217 -16.57 8.75 -34.76
CA SER A 217 -15.45 8.87 -35.71
C SER A 217 -14.36 7.81 -35.46
N GLU A 218 -13.66 7.40 -36.51
CA GLU A 218 -12.54 6.45 -36.44
C GLU A 218 -11.47 6.86 -35.39
N ASP A 219 -11.19 8.15 -35.23
CA ASP A 219 -10.25 8.66 -34.22
C ASP A 219 -10.69 8.32 -32.78
N VAL A 220 -12.00 8.34 -32.51
CA VAL A 220 -12.57 7.97 -31.19
C VAL A 220 -12.49 6.46 -31.00
N VAL A 221 -12.81 5.69 -32.03
CA VAL A 221 -12.68 4.22 -32.01
C VAL A 221 -11.23 3.82 -31.70
N GLU A 222 -10.27 4.40 -32.41
CA GLU A 222 -8.83 4.20 -32.20
C GLU A 222 -8.41 4.59 -30.77
N ALA A 223 -8.82 5.77 -30.29
CA ALA A 223 -8.42 6.25 -28.97
C ALA A 223 -8.99 5.39 -27.84
N VAL A 224 -10.24 4.93 -27.98
CA VAL A 224 -10.90 4.07 -26.99
C VAL A 224 -10.33 2.65 -27.04
N LEU A 225 -10.38 2.00 -28.20
CA LEU A 225 -10.05 0.57 -28.29
C LEU A 225 -8.56 0.28 -28.22
N ARG A 226 -7.69 1.18 -28.70
CA ARG A 226 -6.24 0.93 -28.84
C ARG A 226 -5.36 1.78 -27.94
N ARG A 227 -5.89 2.84 -27.33
CA ARG A 227 -5.10 3.79 -26.52
C ARG A 227 -5.63 4.05 -25.12
N THR A 228 -6.69 3.35 -24.72
CA THR A 228 -7.27 3.45 -23.38
C THR A 228 -7.18 2.09 -22.69
N PRO A 229 -6.72 2.03 -21.41
CA PRO A 229 -6.79 0.82 -20.62
C PRO A 229 -8.25 0.34 -20.53
N GLY A 230 -8.50 -0.90 -20.88
CA GLY A 230 -9.78 -1.56 -20.64
C GLY A 230 -10.09 -1.75 -19.16
N PHE A 231 -11.26 -2.34 -18.90
CA PHE A 231 -11.70 -2.75 -17.58
C PHE A 231 -12.20 -4.19 -17.65
N VAL A 232 -12.17 -4.89 -16.51
CA VAL A 232 -12.67 -6.27 -16.41
C VAL A 232 -14.20 -6.22 -16.28
N ALA A 233 -14.89 -6.99 -17.10
CA ALA A 233 -16.32 -7.24 -17.01
C ALA A 233 -16.62 -8.75 -16.92
N TRP A 234 -17.84 -9.11 -16.50
CA TRP A 234 -18.25 -10.53 -16.41
C TRP A 234 -18.41 -11.14 -17.80
N GLN A 235 -19.00 -10.39 -18.72
CA GLN A 235 -19.08 -10.62 -20.15
C GLN A 235 -18.07 -9.72 -20.88
N SER A 236 -18.29 -9.51 -22.18
CA SER A 236 -17.46 -8.68 -23.04
C SER A 236 -17.59 -7.18 -22.71
N PRO A 237 -16.53 -6.52 -22.20
CA PRO A 237 -16.59 -5.08 -21.91
C PRO A 237 -16.67 -4.29 -23.21
N TYR A 238 -17.71 -3.47 -23.34
CA TYR A 238 -17.87 -2.52 -24.44
C TYR A 238 -17.98 -1.09 -23.92
N TRP A 239 -17.64 -0.13 -24.77
CA TRP A 239 -17.54 1.27 -24.37
C TRP A 239 -18.80 2.05 -24.70
N LEU A 240 -19.38 2.74 -23.72
CA LEU A 240 -20.54 3.59 -23.95
C LEU A 240 -20.15 4.90 -24.64
N THR A 241 -21.06 5.42 -25.47
CA THR A 241 -20.91 6.70 -26.17
C THR A 241 -22.03 7.67 -25.82
N HIS A 242 -21.74 8.97 -25.94
CA HIS A 242 -22.73 10.04 -25.78
C HIS A 242 -22.21 11.32 -26.41
N CYS A 243 -23.11 12.15 -26.97
CA CYS A 243 -22.75 13.35 -27.73
C CYS A 243 -21.76 13.09 -28.90
N GLY A 244 -21.82 11.90 -29.51
CA GLY A 244 -20.96 11.54 -30.64
C GLY A 244 -19.50 11.23 -30.27
N ASP A 245 -19.22 10.92 -29.01
CA ASP A 245 -17.88 10.59 -28.50
C ASP A 245 -17.96 9.49 -27.43
N GLY A 246 -16.83 8.84 -27.14
CA GLY A 246 -16.70 7.88 -26.04
C GLY A 246 -16.92 8.54 -24.68
N ALA A 247 -17.64 7.86 -23.79
CA ALA A 247 -17.79 8.30 -22.41
C ALA A 247 -16.56 7.91 -21.57
N ALA A 248 -16.33 8.61 -20.45
CA ALA A 248 -15.27 8.30 -19.52
C ALA A 248 -15.74 7.23 -18.52
N PHE A 249 -15.10 6.06 -18.50
CA PHE A 249 -15.34 5.00 -17.53
C PHE A 249 -14.89 5.43 -16.13
N LEU A 250 -15.79 5.30 -15.15
CA LEU A 250 -15.58 5.72 -13.78
C LEU A 250 -15.34 4.54 -12.82
N GLY A 251 -15.75 3.33 -13.20
CA GLY A 251 -15.61 2.13 -12.38
C GLY A 251 -16.83 1.23 -12.43
N ARG A 252 -16.71 0.11 -11.69
CA ARG A 252 -17.85 -0.72 -11.31
C ARG A 252 -18.72 0.06 -10.32
N ALA A 253 -20.01 -0.24 -10.29
CA ALA A 253 -20.99 0.44 -9.45
C ALA A 253 -22.04 -0.55 -8.95
N GLY A 254 -22.35 -0.48 -7.65
CA GLY A 254 -23.51 -1.10 -7.05
C GLY A 254 -24.68 -0.13 -6.95
N ALA A 255 -25.73 -0.55 -6.24
CA ALA A 255 -26.92 0.27 -5.99
C ALA A 255 -26.56 1.64 -5.37
N LYS A 256 -25.65 1.62 -4.38
CA LYS A 256 -25.23 2.79 -3.61
C LYS A 256 -24.50 3.84 -4.45
N GLU A 257 -23.68 3.41 -5.41
CA GLU A 257 -22.96 4.31 -6.31
C GLU A 257 -23.94 4.95 -7.29
N LEU A 258 -24.88 4.16 -7.81
CA LEU A 258 -25.88 4.60 -8.78
C LEU A 258 -26.94 5.55 -8.21
N GLU A 259 -27.22 5.53 -6.91
CA GLU A 259 -28.12 6.50 -6.25
C GLU A 259 -27.74 7.96 -6.54
N LYS A 260 -26.45 8.22 -6.80
CA LYS A 260 -25.92 9.57 -7.09
C LYS A 260 -26.06 9.97 -8.56
N HIS A 261 -26.51 9.06 -9.42
CA HIS A 261 -26.46 9.17 -10.87
C HIS A 261 -27.82 8.78 -11.49
N PRO A 262 -28.87 9.59 -11.28
CA PRO A 262 -30.22 9.26 -11.75
C PRO A 262 -30.28 9.09 -13.27
N GLU A 263 -29.47 9.81 -14.05
CA GLU A 263 -29.44 9.67 -15.51
C GLU A 263 -28.91 8.28 -15.96
N ALA A 264 -27.99 7.70 -15.18
CA ALA A 264 -27.51 6.35 -15.43
C ALA A 264 -28.60 5.31 -15.11
N VAL A 265 -29.34 5.52 -14.02
CA VAL A 265 -30.48 4.66 -13.64
C VAL A 265 -31.61 4.74 -14.67
N ASP A 266 -31.90 5.93 -15.20
CA ASP A 266 -32.91 6.13 -16.25
C ASP A 266 -32.54 5.39 -17.54
N ARG A 267 -31.26 5.40 -17.92
CA ARG A 267 -30.75 4.60 -19.05
C ARG A 267 -30.96 3.11 -18.80
N LEU A 268 -30.55 2.59 -17.64
CA LEU A 268 -30.72 1.18 -17.30
C LEU A 268 -32.20 0.76 -17.34
N ARG A 269 -33.10 1.63 -16.86
CA ARG A 269 -34.55 1.39 -16.89
C ARG A 269 -35.11 1.39 -18.31
N ALA A 270 -34.57 2.22 -19.19
CA ALA A 270 -34.96 2.24 -20.60
C ALA A 270 -34.50 0.99 -21.35
N GLU A 271 -33.33 0.45 -21.00
CA GLU A 271 -32.81 -0.81 -21.56
C GLU A 271 -33.59 -2.03 -21.03
N TRP A 272 -34.07 -1.99 -19.79
CA TRP A 272 -34.89 -3.05 -19.20
C TRP A 272 -36.16 -2.53 -18.50
N PRO A 273 -37.25 -2.28 -19.25
CA PRO A 273 -38.51 -1.78 -18.71
C PRO A 273 -39.35 -2.94 -18.12
N ASP A 274 -38.93 -3.48 -16.98
CA ASP A 274 -39.62 -4.55 -16.23
C ASP A 274 -40.02 -4.06 -14.83
N ASP A 275 -41.17 -4.54 -14.33
CA ASP A 275 -41.69 -4.16 -13.01
C ASP A 275 -40.73 -4.55 -11.86
N ARG A 276 -39.85 -5.53 -12.09
CA ARG A 276 -38.82 -5.99 -11.14
C ARG A 276 -37.54 -5.17 -11.18
N PHE A 277 -37.46 -4.12 -12.01
CA PHE A 277 -36.24 -3.32 -12.18
C PHE A 277 -35.71 -2.76 -10.86
N ASN A 278 -36.59 -2.31 -9.96
CA ASN A 278 -36.14 -1.74 -8.68
C ASN A 278 -35.49 -2.80 -7.76
N ASP A 279 -36.01 -4.03 -7.77
CA ASP A 279 -35.42 -5.14 -7.01
C ASP A 279 -34.05 -5.53 -7.58
N PHE A 280 -33.92 -5.53 -8.91
CA PHE A 280 -32.65 -5.76 -9.58
C PHE A 280 -31.63 -4.65 -9.28
N LEU A 281 -32.03 -3.39 -9.40
CA LEU A 281 -31.18 -2.23 -9.10
C LEU A 281 -30.65 -2.31 -7.67
N ALA A 282 -31.51 -2.68 -6.71
CA ALA A 282 -31.13 -2.85 -5.31
C ALA A 282 -30.17 -4.03 -5.07
N GLY A 283 -30.12 -5.00 -5.98
CA GLY A 283 -29.22 -6.15 -5.92
C GLY A 283 -27.85 -5.91 -6.57
N LEU A 284 -27.60 -4.73 -7.16
CA LEU A 284 -26.32 -4.44 -7.80
C LEU A 284 -25.21 -4.26 -6.77
N ASP A 285 -24.07 -4.91 -7.02
CA ASP A 285 -22.87 -4.88 -6.19
C ASP A 285 -21.65 -4.55 -7.05
N GLU A 286 -20.74 -3.70 -6.54
CA GLU A 286 -19.54 -3.29 -7.27
C GLU A 286 -18.47 -4.39 -7.35
N ASP A 287 -18.49 -5.35 -6.41
CA ASP A 287 -17.54 -6.45 -6.27
C ASP A 287 -18.15 -7.82 -6.55
N GLY A 288 -19.49 -7.94 -6.53
CA GLY A 288 -20.27 -9.14 -6.83
C GLY A 288 -21.21 -8.97 -8.03
N GLY A 289 -21.91 -10.04 -8.40
CA GLY A 289 -22.90 -10.01 -9.48
C GLY A 289 -24.34 -9.90 -8.93
N PRO A 290 -25.25 -9.16 -9.59
CA PRO A 290 -25.06 -8.35 -10.81
C PRO A 290 -24.27 -7.05 -10.56
N THR A 291 -23.54 -6.57 -11.57
CA THR A 291 -22.69 -5.36 -11.47
C THR A 291 -23.07 -4.33 -12.53
N ALA A 292 -23.01 -3.04 -12.22
CA ALA A 292 -23.08 -1.97 -13.23
C ALA A 292 -21.70 -1.40 -13.56
N TYR A 293 -21.54 -0.88 -14.78
CA TYR A 293 -20.34 -0.17 -15.23
C TYR A 293 -20.71 1.28 -15.49
N LEU A 294 -20.18 2.19 -14.67
CA LEU A 294 -20.53 3.59 -14.69
C LEU A 294 -19.62 4.39 -15.62
N PHE A 295 -20.22 5.23 -16.44
CA PHE A 295 -19.56 6.14 -17.36
C PHE A 295 -20.07 7.57 -17.19
N ARG A 296 -19.30 8.53 -17.67
CA ARG A 296 -19.68 9.94 -17.74
C ARG A 296 -19.35 10.53 -19.10
N CYS A 297 -20.33 11.13 -19.75
CA CYS A 297 -20.11 11.86 -20.99
C CYS A 297 -19.06 12.95 -20.78
N ARG A 298 -18.08 13.03 -21.69
CA ARG A 298 -16.97 14.00 -21.63
C ARG A 298 -17.40 15.42 -22.02
N HIS A 299 -18.58 15.57 -22.64
CA HIS A 299 -19.09 16.85 -23.16
C HIS A 299 -20.13 17.49 -22.24
N CYS A 300 -21.15 16.73 -21.84
CA CYS A 300 -22.26 17.25 -21.03
C CYS A 300 -22.28 16.74 -19.57
N ALA A 301 -21.32 15.88 -19.19
CA ALA A 301 -21.22 15.27 -17.86
C ALA A 301 -22.38 14.37 -17.43
N THR A 302 -23.33 14.05 -18.33
CA THR A 302 -24.38 13.04 -18.10
C THR A 302 -23.75 11.69 -17.77
N HIS A 303 -24.25 11.04 -16.72
CA HIS A 303 -23.82 9.70 -16.33
C HIS A 303 -24.61 8.65 -17.11
N LEU A 304 -23.93 7.57 -17.48
CA LEU A 304 -24.46 6.45 -18.23
C LEU A 304 -24.04 5.18 -17.50
N ALA A 305 -24.82 4.13 -17.59
CA ALA A 305 -24.39 2.82 -17.15
C ALA A 305 -25.01 1.74 -18.02
N TYR A 306 -24.34 0.60 -18.07
CA TYR A 306 -24.93 -0.68 -18.45
C TYR A 306 -24.70 -1.68 -17.31
N THR A 307 -25.51 -2.72 -17.26
CA THR A 307 -25.36 -3.81 -16.28
C THR A 307 -24.93 -5.10 -16.93
N ASP A 308 -24.21 -5.91 -16.18
CA ASP A 308 -23.79 -7.24 -16.58
C ASP A 308 -24.08 -8.24 -15.45
N PHE A 309 -24.42 -9.46 -15.83
CA PHE A 309 -24.77 -10.54 -14.92
C PHE A 309 -24.35 -11.89 -15.51
N THR A 310 -24.02 -12.83 -14.61
CA THR A 310 -23.75 -14.24 -14.93
C THR A 310 -25.00 -15.00 -15.29
#